data_AF-M0QEH9-F1
#
_entry.id   AF-M0QEH9-F1
#
_cell.length_a   1.000
_cell.length_b   1.000
_cell.length_c   1.000
_cell.angle_alpha   90.00
_cell.angle_beta   90.00
_cell.angle_gamma   90.00
#
_symmetry.space_group_name_H-M   'P 1'
#
loop_
_entity.id
_entity.type
_entity.pdbx_description
1 polymer ?
#
loop_
_entity_poly.entity_id
_entity_poly.type
_entity_poly.pdbx_seq_one_letter_code
_entity_poly.pdbx_strand_id
1 'polypeptide(L)'
;MDVAMSSELEGLPPHIIAALRAPEGTTPDEIRAQFPELQEQTPRIDPNEYRSRVEDAYYRWQQQNSWVHLPDDVSRRLADQVRSDMEWEVRGGA
;
A
#
# COMPACT_ATOMS: atom_id res chain seq x y z
N MET A 1 -16.91 -23.98 -26.40
CA MET A 1 -17.60 -24.20 -25.11
C MET A 1 -17.00 -23.20 -24.14
N ASP A 2 -17.59 -22.01 -24.02
CA ASP A 2 -17.04 -20.90 -23.22
C ASP A 2 -18.20 -20.13 -22.58
N VAL A 3 -18.92 -20.77 -21.66
CA VAL A 3 -20.10 -20.16 -20.98
C VAL A 3 -20.04 -20.36 -19.46
N ALA A 4 -19.08 -21.11 -18.93
CA ALA A 4 -19.03 -21.44 -17.50
C ALA A 4 -18.28 -20.41 -16.61
N MET A 5 -17.35 -19.63 -17.18
CA MET A 5 -16.48 -18.73 -16.39
C MET A 5 -17.08 -17.34 -16.11
N SER A 6 -18.19 -16.98 -16.76
CA SER A 6 -18.74 -15.63 -16.64
C SER A 6 -19.41 -15.38 -15.28
N SER A 7 -20.03 -16.41 -14.67
CA SER A 7 -20.77 -16.27 -13.41
C SER A 7 -19.88 -16.26 -12.16
N GLU A 8 -18.65 -16.79 -12.23
CA GLU A 8 -17.71 -16.75 -11.09
C GLU A 8 -17.02 -15.39 -10.93
N LEU A 9 -17.12 -14.55 -11.95
CA LEU A 9 -16.52 -13.22 -12.00
C LEU A 9 -17.56 -12.12 -11.76
N GLU A 10 -18.84 -12.47 -11.63
CA GLU A 10 -19.91 -11.51 -11.32
C GLU A 10 -19.71 -10.94 -9.91
N GLY A 11 -19.54 -9.62 -9.82
CA GLY A 11 -19.32 -8.90 -8.56
C GLY A 11 -17.86 -8.63 -8.20
N LEU A 12 -16.90 -9.17 -8.96
CA LEU A 12 -15.49 -8.83 -8.76
C LEU A 12 -15.16 -7.46 -9.37
N PRO A 13 -14.27 -6.68 -8.73
CA PRO A 13 -13.77 -5.45 -9.32
C PRO A 13 -13.09 -5.71 -10.67
N PRO A 14 -13.20 -4.78 -11.64
CA PRO A 14 -12.73 -5.00 -13.01
C PRO A 14 -11.21 -5.25 -13.11
N HIS A 15 -10.42 -4.71 -12.19
CA HIS A 15 -8.98 -4.98 -12.10
C HIS A 15 -8.64 -6.39 -11.62
N ILE A 16 -9.48 -6.97 -10.76
CA ILE A 16 -9.33 -8.37 -10.32
C ILE A 16 -9.67 -9.30 -11.48
N ILE A 17 -10.73 -8.99 -12.23
CA ILE A 17 -11.09 -9.74 -13.45
C ILE A 17 -9.97 -9.68 -14.48
N ALA A 18 -9.36 -8.50 -14.67
CA ALA A 18 -8.22 -8.34 -15.58
C ALA A 18 -6.99 -9.15 -15.12
N ALA A 19 -6.71 -9.17 -13.81
CA ALA A 19 -5.63 -9.98 -13.26
C ALA A 19 -5.86 -11.50 -13.46
N LEU A 20 -7.09 -11.96 -13.27
CA LEU A 20 -7.45 -13.37 -13.47
C LEU A 20 -7.44 -13.81 -14.94
N ARG A 21 -7.63 -12.86 -15.87
CA ARG A 21 -7.61 -13.10 -17.32
C ARG A 21 -6.28 -12.78 -17.99
N ALA A 22 -5.31 -12.25 -17.24
CA ALA A 22 -4.02 -11.85 -17.79
C ALA A 22 -3.21 -13.07 -18.23
N PRO A 23 -2.53 -13.02 -19.39
CA PRO A 23 -1.69 -14.13 -19.83
C PRO A 23 -0.50 -14.33 -18.88
N GLU A 24 0.01 -15.56 -18.82
CA GLU A 24 1.21 -15.88 -18.03
C GLU A 24 2.38 -14.99 -18.46
N GLY A 25 2.93 -14.25 -17.50
CA GLY A 25 4.00 -13.27 -17.72
C GLY A 25 3.56 -11.81 -17.65
N THR A 26 2.25 -11.52 -17.64
CA THR A 26 1.77 -10.16 -17.36
C THR A 26 2.05 -9.77 -15.92
N THR A 27 2.68 -8.61 -15.74
CA THR A 27 3.02 -8.09 -14.42
C THR A 27 1.84 -7.38 -13.76
N PRO A 28 1.81 -7.30 -12.42
CA PRO A 28 0.82 -6.50 -11.70
C PRO A 28 0.82 -5.03 -12.10
N ASP A 29 1.96 -4.49 -12.53
CA ASP A 29 2.11 -3.11 -12.99
C ASP A 29 1.39 -2.88 -14.33
N GLU A 30 1.53 -3.81 -15.28
CA GLU A 30 0.82 -3.77 -16.56
C GLU A 30 -0.70 -3.91 -16.40
N ILE A 31 -1.17 -4.65 -15.41
CA ILE A 31 -2.60 -4.72 -15.08
C ILE A 31 -3.04 -3.39 -14.46
N ARG A 32 -2.29 -2.82 -13.51
CA ARG A 32 -2.60 -1.51 -12.91
C ARG A 32 -2.56 -0.36 -13.91
N ALA A 33 -1.73 -0.43 -14.94
CA ALA A 33 -1.67 0.56 -16.03
C ALA A 33 -3.00 0.66 -16.80
N GLN A 34 -3.80 -0.40 -16.82
CA GLN A 34 -5.11 -0.43 -17.48
C GLN A 34 -6.22 0.21 -16.63
N PHE A 35 -5.97 0.47 -15.35
CA PHE A 35 -6.92 1.06 -14.41
C PHE A 35 -6.33 2.31 -13.74
N PRO A 36 -6.18 3.43 -14.48
CA PRO A 36 -5.56 4.65 -13.98
C PRO A 36 -6.31 5.25 -12.78
N GLU A 37 -7.63 5.07 -12.71
CA GLU A 37 -8.48 5.47 -11.59
C GLU A 37 -8.14 4.78 -10.24
N LEU A 38 -7.44 3.63 -10.29
CA LEU A 38 -6.90 2.96 -9.09
C LEU A 38 -5.53 3.50 -8.71
N GLN A 39 -4.78 4.05 -9.66
CA GLN A 39 -3.48 4.70 -9.38
C GLN A 39 -3.67 6.02 -8.62
N GLU A 40 -4.78 6.71 -8.90
CA GLU A 40 -5.18 7.92 -8.16
C GLU A 40 -5.62 7.62 -6.72
N GLN A 41 -5.91 6.36 -6.39
CA GLN A 41 -6.26 5.92 -5.03
C GLN A 41 -5.06 5.57 -4.17
N THR A 42 -3.86 5.46 -4.75
CA THR A 42 -2.62 5.37 -3.97
C THR A 42 -2.23 6.77 -3.51
N PRO A 43 -2.36 7.09 -2.20
CA PRO A 43 -1.91 8.37 -1.68
C PRO A 43 -0.43 8.56 -2.03
N ARG A 44 -0.13 9.64 -2.76
CA ARG A 44 1.25 10.01 -3.09
C ARG A 44 1.92 10.56 -1.85
N ILE A 45 2.50 9.67 -1.06
CA ILE A 45 3.35 10.04 0.06
C ILE A 45 4.69 10.53 -0.49
N ASP A 46 5.11 11.73 -0.12
CA ASP A 46 6.46 12.21 -0.44
C ASP A 46 7.51 11.34 0.27
N PRO A 47 8.50 10.78 -0.45
CA PRO A 47 9.46 9.85 0.13
C PRO A 47 10.41 10.51 1.14
N ASN A 48 10.70 11.81 1.01
CA ASN A 48 11.54 12.53 1.96
C ASN A 48 10.78 12.83 3.24
N GLU A 49 9.50 13.19 3.12
CA GLU A 49 8.62 13.39 4.27
C GLU A 49 8.41 12.07 5.03
N TYR A 50 8.15 10.97 4.31
CA TYR A 50 8.02 9.65 4.91
C TYR A 50 9.25 9.26 5.71
N ARG A 51 10.44 9.39 5.12
CA ARG A 51 11.69 9.09 5.83
C ARG A 51 11.83 9.93 7.10
N SER A 52 11.57 11.23 7.00
CA SER A 52 11.68 12.14 8.15
C SER A 52 10.72 11.76 9.28
N ARG A 53 9.47 11.40 8.95
CA ARG A 53 8.47 10.99 9.94
C ARG A 53 8.80 9.63 10.58
N VAL A 54 9.34 8.69 9.81
CA VAL A 54 9.82 7.39 10.34
C VAL A 54 10.99 7.60 11.30
N GLU A 55 11.98 8.42 10.94
CA GLU A 55 13.11 8.75 11.81
C GLU A 55 12.65 9.43 13.10
N ASP A 56 11.70 10.36 13.03
CA ASP A 56 11.12 11.01 14.21
C ASP A 56 10.35 10.02 15.10
N ALA A 57 9.57 9.12 14.51
CA ALA A 57 8.85 8.07 15.24
C ALA A 57 9.83 7.10 15.95
N TYR A 58 10.92 6.73 15.29
CA TYR A 58 11.97 5.90 15.88
C TYR A 58 12.64 6.62 17.05
N TYR A 59 12.99 7.90 16.87
CA TYR A 59 13.61 8.70 17.91
C TYR A 59 12.70 8.85 19.14
N ARG A 60 11.40 9.15 18.94
CA ARG A 60 10.42 9.23 20.03
C ARG A 60 10.30 7.92 20.78
N TRP A 61 10.24 6.79 20.07
CA TRP A 61 10.17 5.48 20.71
C TRP A 61 11.42 5.19 21.55
N GLN A 62 12.61 5.50 21.02
CA GLN A 62 13.88 5.32 21.73
C GLN A 62 13.94 6.17 23.00
N GLN A 63 13.53 7.44 22.94
CA GLN A 63 13.46 8.33 24.11
C GLN A 63 12.50 7.79 25.17
N GLN A 64 11.33 7.31 24.75
CA GLN A 64 10.29 6.85 25.66
C GLN A 64 10.63 5.52 26.35
N ASN A 65 11.36 4.64 25.65
CA ASN A 65 11.73 3.32 26.18
C ASN A 65 13.14 3.30 26.77
N SER A 66 13.96 4.34 26.56
CA SER A 66 15.38 4.40 26.94
C SER A 66 16.24 3.30 26.29
N TRP A 67 15.90 2.89 25.06
CA TRP A 67 16.62 1.86 24.32
C TRP A 67 17.58 2.48 23.32
N VAL A 68 18.83 2.01 23.31
CA VAL A 68 19.88 2.45 22.37
C VAL A 68 19.61 1.95 20.95
N HIS A 69 19.01 0.76 20.82
CA HIS A 69 18.71 0.13 19.53
C HIS A 69 17.22 -0.21 19.42
N LEU A 70 16.67 0.02 18.23
CA LEU A 70 15.30 -0.29 17.90
C LEU A 70 15.20 -1.75 17.42
N PRO A 71 14.38 -2.61 18.04
CA PRO A 71 14.16 -3.96 17.53
C PRO A 71 13.55 -3.95 16.12
N ASP A 72 13.90 -4.92 15.28
CA ASP A 72 13.40 -4.99 13.90
C ASP A 72 11.87 -5.08 13.79
N ASP A 73 11.22 -5.82 14.70
CA ASP A 73 9.75 -5.89 14.74
C ASP A 73 9.12 -4.53 15.09
N VAL A 74 9.79 -3.73 15.92
CA VAL A 74 9.31 -2.41 16.33
C VAL A 74 9.55 -1.40 15.22
N SER A 75 10.72 -1.42 14.58
CA SER A 75 11.05 -0.55 13.45
C SER A 75 10.05 -0.73 12.32
N ARG A 76 9.77 -2.00 11.95
CA ARG A 76 8.78 -2.32 10.93
C ARG A 76 7.39 -1.81 11.29
N ARG A 77 6.93 -2.04 12.52
CA ARG A 77 5.62 -1.57 12.98
C ARG A 77 5.50 -0.06 12.96
N LEU A 78 6.53 0.67 13.40
CA LEU A 78 6.55 2.12 13.40
C LEU A 78 6.54 2.67 11.96
N ALA A 79 7.27 2.04 11.04
CA ALA A 79 7.26 2.40 9.63
C ALA A 79 5.88 2.18 8.97
N ASP A 80 5.24 1.03 9.23
CA ASP A 80 3.87 0.73 8.76
C ASP A 80 2.84 1.70 9.35
N GLN A 81 2.99 2.08 10.62
CA GLN A 81 2.12 3.06 11.27
C GLN A 81 2.27 4.45 10.64
N VAL A 82 3.51 4.93 10.48
CA VAL A 82 3.78 6.23 9.86
C VAL A 82 3.25 6.26 8.43
N ARG A 83 3.42 5.18 7.68
CA ARG A 83 2.83 5.07 6.34
C ARG A 83 1.32 5.21 6.41
N SER A 84 0.65 4.42 7.24
CA SER A 84 -0.81 4.44 7.37
C SER A 84 -1.35 5.82 7.77
N ASP A 85 -0.67 6.51 8.70
CA ASP A 85 -1.04 7.87 9.13
C ASP A 85 -0.93 8.86 7.96
N MET A 86 0.18 8.82 7.22
CA MET A 86 0.37 9.68 6.04
C MET A 86 -0.64 9.37 4.94
N GLU A 87 -0.98 8.09 4.73
CA GLU A 87 -2.02 7.68 3.79
C GLU A 87 -3.39 8.24 4.18
N TRP A 88 -3.69 8.25 5.48
CA TRP A 88 -4.93 8.81 6.02
C TRP A 88 -5.00 10.34 5.87
N GLU A 89 -3.90 11.05 6.15
CA GLU A 89 -3.78 12.49 5.94
C GLU A 89 -3.99 12.88 4.47
N VAL A 90 -3.36 12.16 3.53
CA VAL A 90 -3.49 12.42 2.09
C VAL A 90 -4.92 12.17 1.59
N ARG A 91 -5.65 11.21 2.19
CA ARG A 91 -7.06 10.94 1.85
C ARG A 91 -8.04 11.98 2.44
N GLY A 92 -7.55 12.98 3.18
CA GLY A 92 -8.37 14.07 3.72
C GLY A 92 -9.04 13.75 5.06
N GLY A 93 -8.49 12.81 5.84
CA GLY A 93 -8.98 12.46 7.17
C GLY A 93 -8.49 13.40 8.27
N ALA A 94 -8.72 14.71 8.16
CA ALA A 94 -8.46 15.72 9.20
C ALA A 94 -9.66 16.65 9.38
#